data_AF-A0A958BXM1-F1
#
_entry.id   AF-A0A958BXM1-F1
#
_cell.length_a   1.000
_cell.length_b   1.000
_cell.length_c   1.000
_cell.angle_alpha   90.00
_cell.angle_beta   90.00
_cell.angle_gamma   90.00
#
_symmetry.space_group_name_H-M   'P 1'
#
loop_
_entity.id
_entity.type
_entity.pdbx_description
1 polymer ?
#
loop_
_entity_poly.entity_id
_entity_poly.type
_entity_poly.pdbx_seq_one_letter_code
_entity_poly.pdbx_strand_id
1 'polypeptide(L)'
;QPWPTIAPAGAVWGVTKPLAPGESLTLTVGDAYYFGPPDSSASFPAGATVYVYVDSVNHNTSYGNVKEGNESNNLSAPVISTAGDSSAAAQDVAAPASRAGLPER
;
A
#
# COMPACT_ATOMS: atom_id res chain seq x y z
N GLN A 1 4.88 6.71 -11.77
CA GLN A 1 5.32 5.40 -12.35
C GLN A 1 4.82 4.28 -11.45
N PRO A 2 4.43 3.09 -11.96
CA PRO A 2 3.92 2.03 -11.10
C PRO A 2 5.07 1.40 -10.29
N TRP A 3 4.83 1.06 -9.01
CA TRP A 3 5.88 0.56 -8.11
C TRP A 3 6.74 -0.60 -8.68
N PRO A 4 6.21 -1.55 -9.49
CA PRO A 4 7.02 -2.65 -10.02
C PRO A 4 8.14 -2.20 -10.96
N THR A 5 8.13 -0.96 -11.45
CA THR A 5 9.19 -0.45 -12.33
C THR A 5 10.36 0.18 -11.58
N ILE A 6 10.21 0.42 -10.26
CA ILE A 6 11.20 1.14 -9.44
C ILE A 6 11.66 0.34 -8.22
N ALA A 7 10.97 -0.75 -7.87
CA ALA A 7 11.31 -1.60 -6.74
C ALA A 7 11.09 -3.09 -7.06
N PRO A 8 11.95 -4.00 -6.54
CA PRO A 8 11.82 -5.44 -6.75
C PRO A 8 10.72 -6.09 -5.90
N ALA A 9 10.20 -5.39 -4.89
CA ALA A 9 9.15 -5.85 -4.00
C ALA A 9 8.28 -4.67 -3.54
N GLY A 10 7.01 -4.95 -3.24
CA GLY A 10 6.03 -3.92 -2.89
C GLY A 10 4.80 -4.52 -2.24
N ALA A 11 4.04 -3.70 -1.54
CA ALA A 11 2.72 -4.03 -1.03
C ALA A 11 1.74 -2.90 -1.36
N VAL A 12 0.51 -3.25 -1.69
CA VAL A 12 -0.51 -2.31 -2.16
C VAL A 12 -1.78 -2.47 -1.33
N TRP A 13 -2.33 -1.33 -0.92
CA TRP A 13 -3.64 -1.24 -0.28
C TRP A 13 -4.57 -0.35 -1.10
N GLY A 14 -5.84 -0.74 -1.21
CA GLY A 14 -6.91 0.03 -1.83
C GLY A 14 -7.89 0.55 -0.78
N VAL A 15 -7.66 1.75 -0.26
CA VAL A 15 -8.52 2.32 0.78
C VAL A 15 -9.76 2.95 0.14
N THR A 16 -10.93 2.37 0.42
CA THR A 16 -12.24 2.88 -0.03
C THR A 16 -13.03 3.58 1.07
N LYS A 17 -12.57 3.48 2.32
CA LYS A 17 -13.18 4.17 3.46
C LYS A 17 -12.86 5.67 3.42
N PRO A 18 -13.86 6.56 3.57
CA PRO A 18 -13.60 7.98 3.75
C PRO A 18 -12.91 8.22 5.10
N LEU A 19 -11.89 9.09 5.10
CA LEU A 19 -11.20 9.53 6.32
C LEU A 19 -11.56 10.99 6.60
N ALA A 20 -11.96 11.29 7.84
CA ALA A 20 -12.17 12.67 8.29
C ALA A 20 -10.82 13.42 8.41
N PRO A 21 -10.82 14.76 8.41
CA PRO A 21 -9.60 15.53 8.66
C PRO A 21 -8.95 15.14 10.00
N GLY A 22 -7.69 14.72 9.96
CA GLY A 22 -6.94 14.26 11.13
C GLY A 22 -7.18 12.80 11.53
N GLU A 23 -8.11 12.09 10.88
CA GLU A 23 -8.29 10.65 11.07
C GLU A 23 -7.10 9.89 10.49
N SER A 24 -6.69 8.84 11.18
CA SER A 24 -5.64 7.93 10.73
C SER A 24 -6.18 6.51 10.59
N LEU A 25 -5.67 5.79 9.59
CA LEU A 25 -5.98 4.38 9.36
C LEU A 25 -4.67 3.58 9.38
N THR A 26 -4.61 2.57 10.25
CA THR A 26 -3.52 1.60 10.26
C THR A 26 -3.81 0.51 9.25
N LEU A 27 -2.86 0.27 8.34
CA LEU A 27 -2.92 -0.77 7.33
C LEU A 27 -1.99 -1.92 7.71
N THR A 28 -2.51 -3.14 7.63
CA THR A 28 -1.78 -4.37 7.94
C THR A 28 -1.77 -5.29 6.73
N VAL A 29 -0.69 -6.04 6.55
CA VAL A 29 -0.64 -7.07 5.50
C VAL A 29 -1.74 -8.10 5.77
N GLY A 30 -2.57 -8.38 4.76
CA GLY A 30 -3.70 -9.30 4.87
C GLY A 30 -5.00 -8.70 5.40
N ASP A 31 -5.05 -7.39 5.65
CA ASP A 31 -6.28 -6.71 6.06
C ASP A 31 -7.29 -6.55 4.90
N ALA A 32 -8.46 -5.98 5.20
CA ALA A 32 -9.56 -5.80 4.25
C ALA A 32 -9.25 -4.81 3.11
N TYR A 33 -8.17 -4.03 3.20
CA TYR A 33 -7.71 -3.10 2.16
C TYR A 33 -6.50 -3.65 1.39
N TYR A 34 -5.87 -4.72 1.84
CA TYR A 34 -4.68 -5.30 1.24
C TYR A 34 -4.97 -6.10 -0.04
N PHE A 35 -4.26 -5.76 -1.11
CA PHE A 35 -4.22 -6.58 -2.32
C PHE A 35 -3.10 -7.60 -2.22
N GLY A 36 -3.46 -8.89 -2.13
CA GLY A 36 -2.48 -9.98 -2.12
C GLY A 36 -1.76 -10.19 -3.47
N PRO A 37 -0.93 -11.24 -3.59
CA PRO A 37 -0.32 -11.62 -4.86
C PRO A 37 -1.38 -11.75 -5.98
N PRO A 38 -1.10 -11.28 -7.21
CA PRO A 38 0.20 -10.81 -7.69
C PRO A 38 0.49 -9.31 -7.48
N ASP A 39 -0.46 -8.54 -6.93
CA ASP A 39 -0.30 -7.08 -6.78
C ASP A 39 0.67 -6.67 -5.67
N SER A 40 0.93 -7.58 -4.72
CA SER A 40 1.90 -7.43 -3.64
C SER A 40 2.84 -8.63 -3.53
N SER A 41 4.05 -8.37 -3.05
CA SER A 41 5.04 -9.38 -2.70
C SER A 41 4.67 -10.12 -1.41
N ALA A 42 5.03 -11.40 -1.30
CA ALA A 42 4.76 -12.20 -0.12
C ALA A 42 5.55 -11.75 1.13
N SER A 43 6.74 -11.16 0.94
CA SER A 43 7.58 -10.63 2.01
C SER A 43 8.56 -9.58 1.48
N PHE A 44 9.07 -8.73 2.39
CA PHE A 44 10.17 -7.82 2.13
C PHE A 44 11.50 -8.41 2.62
N PRO A 45 12.61 -8.26 1.88
CA PRO A 45 13.92 -8.69 2.37
C PRO A 45 14.30 -7.97 3.68
N ALA A 46 14.95 -8.67 4.61
CA ALA A 46 15.57 -8.02 5.76
C ALA A 46 16.70 -7.09 5.30
N GLY A 47 16.82 -5.92 5.94
CA GLY A 47 17.74 -4.86 5.55
C GLY A 47 17.26 -4.01 4.36
N ALA A 48 16.11 -4.31 3.76
CA ALA A 48 15.56 -3.50 2.68
C ALA A 48 15.08 -2.14 3.17
N THR A 49 15.37 -1.10 2.39
CA THR A 49 14.79 0.22 2.58
C THR A 49 13.35 0.21 2.07
N VAL A 50 12.40 0.44 2.98
CA VAL A 50 10.97 0.48 2.68
C VAL A 50 10.49 1.93 2.69
N TYR A 51 9.81 2.31 1.61
CA TYR A 51 9.14 3.61 1.49
C TYR A 51 7.64 3.39 1.48
N VAL A 52 6.89 4.35 2.04
CA VAL A 52 5.43 4.36 1.98
C VAL A 52 5.00 5.62 1.23
N TYR A 53 4.24 5.41 0.16
CA TYR A 53 3.60 6.45 -0.63
C TYR A 53 2.10 6.32 -0.50
N VAL A 54 1.42 7.44 -0.24
CA VAL A 54 -0.04 7.51 -0.20
C VAL A 54 -0.51 8.41 -1.33
N ASP A 55 -1.34 7.89 -2.23
CA ASP A 55 -1.90 8.70 -3.31
C ASP A 55 -3.44 8.68 -3.25
N SER A 56 -4.05 9.79 -3.62
CA SER A 56 -5.48 9.84 -3.87
C SER A 56 -5.78 9.25 -5.23
N VAL A 57 -6.72 8.30 -5.30
CA VAL A 57 -7.13 7.75 -6.58
C VAL A 57 -7.96 8.78 -7.38
N ASN A 58 -7.71 8.90 -8.68
CA ASN A 58 -8.58 9.66 -9.60
C ASN A 58 -9.25 8.69 -10.57
N HIS A 59 -10.57 8.67 -10.59
CA HIS A 59 -11.35 7.77 -11.45
C HIS A 59 -11.40 8.23 -12.92
N ASN A 60 -10.93 9.44 -13.22
CA ASN A 60 -10.96 10.04 -14.55
C ASN A 60 -9.61 9.92 -15.29
N THR A 61 -8.56 9.42 -14.63
CA THR A 61 -7.23 9.27 -15.21
C THR A 61 -6.61 7.93 -14.80
N SER A 62 -5.58 7.49 -15.51
CA SER A 62 -4.76 6.33 -15.10
C SER A 62 -3.72 6.70 -14.03
N TYR A 63 -3.81 7.89 -13.44
CA TYR A 63 -2.89 8.46 -12.47
C TYR A 63 -3.67 8.86 -11.19
N GLY A 64 -2.97 9.13 -10.09
CA GLY A 64 -3.61 9.70 -8.91
C GLY A 64 -4.15 11.12 -9.13
N ASN A 65 -4.86 11.65 -8.15
CA ASN A 65 -5.35 13.03 -8.12
C ASN A 65 -4.34 14.03 -7.53
N VAL A 66 -3.11 13.57 -7.25
CA VAL A 66 -2.05 14.43 -6.71
C VAL A 66 -1.39 15.23 -7.82
N LYS A 67 -1.20 16.52 -7.54
CA LYS A 67 -0.30 17.36 -8.33
C LYS A 67 1.13 16.88 -8.05
N GLU A 68 1.80 16.35 -9.07
CA GLU A 68 3.16 15.76 -8.99
C GLU A 68 4.17 16.63 -8.21
N GLY A 69 4.03 17.96 -8.23
CA GLY A 69 4.88 18.88 -7.45
C GLY A 69 4.73 18.80 -5.92
N ASN A 70 3.77 18.03 -5.40
CA ASN A 70 3.48 17.90 -3.97
C ASN A 70 3.72 16.47 -3.43
N GLU A 71 4.26 15.53 -4.21
CA GLU A 71 4.50 14.14 -3.78
C GLU A 71 5.39 14.02 -2.53
N SER A 72 6.18 15.04 -2.20
CA SER A 72 6.96 15.02 -0.95
C SER A 72 6.10 15.04 0.31
N ASN A 73 4.83 15.47 0.24
CA ASN A 73 3.92 15.51 1.39
C ASN A 73 3.14 14.21 1.61
N ASN A 74 3.28 13.25 0.69
CA ASN A 74 2.59 11.96 0.73
C ASN A 74 3.55 10.77 0.79
N LEU A 75 4.85 11.07 0.95
CA LEU A 75 5.94 10.13 1.16
C LEU A 75 6.37 10.13 2.63
N SER A 76 6.36 8.95 3.25
CA SER A 76 7.01 8.75 4.54
C SER A 76 8.50 8.47 4.37
N ALA A 77 9.32 8.95 5.32
CA ALA A 77 10.74 8.65 5.37
C ALA A 77 10.99 7.12 5.41
N PRO A 78 12.11 6.64 4.85
CA PRO A 78 12.35 5.22 4.74
C PRO A 78 12.51 4.55 6.10
N VAL A 79 11.98 3.33 6.21
CA VAL A 79 12.21 2.43 7.33
C VAL A 79 13.03 1.24 6.84
N ILE A 80 13.98 0.76 7.65
CA ILE A 80 14.73 -0.45 7.33
C ILE A 80 13.92 -1.66 7.79
N SER A 81 13.58 -2.53 6.84
CA SER A 81 12.93 -3.81 7.13
C SER A 81 13.83 -4.66 8.03
N THR A 82 13.31 -5.12 9.16
CA THR A 82 13.99 -6.06 10.05
C THR A 82 13.45 -7.47 9.81
N ALA A 83 14.27 -8.49 10.08
CA ALA A 83 13.75 -9.87 10.09
C ALA A 83 12.61 -9.96 11.11
N GLY A 84 11.44 -10.43 10.67
CA GLY A 84 10.34 -10.74 11.57
C GLY A 84 10.67 -11.99 12.37
N ASP A 85 10.42 -11.97 13.68
CA ASP A 85 10.36 -13.22 14.44
C ASP A 85 9.25 -14.09 13.83
N SER A 86 9.55 -15.37 13.63
CA SER A 86 8.57 -16.35 13.17
C SER A 86 7.54 -16.58 14.29
N SER A 87 6.57 -15.69 14.43
CA SER A 87 5.46 -15.86 15.37
C SER A 87 4.15 -15.36 14.78
N ALA A 88 3.19 -16.29 14.80
CA ALA A 88 1.85 -16.26 14.25
C ALA A 88 1.75 -16.12 12.72
N ALA A 89 1.29 -17.20 12.08
CA ALA A 89 0.65 -17.11 10.77
C ALA A 89 -0.33 -15.94 10.76
N ALA A 90 -0.37 -15.18 9.66
CA ALA A 90 -1.30 -14.08 9.44
C ALA A 90 -2.69 -14.51 9.95
N GLN A 91 -3.11 -13.91 11.06
CA GLN A 91 -4.41 -14.16 11.67
C GLN A 91 -5.45 -13.81 10.62
N ASP A 92 -6.32 -14.79 10.34
CA ASP A 92 -7.56 -14.71 9.58
C ASP A 92 -7.55 -13.64 8.47
N VAL A 93 -7.19 -14.06 7.25
CA VAL A 93 -7.26 -13.22 6.05
C VAL A 93 -8.67 -12.64 6.00
N ALA A 94 -8.81 -11.36 6.33
CA ALA A 94 -10.02 -10.63 6.04
C ALA A 94 -10.30 -10.82 4.55
N ALA A 95 -11.58 -10.92 4.17
CA ALA A 95 -11.95 -11.12 2.78
C ALA A 95 -11.08 -10.24 1.87
N PRO A 96 -10.44 -10.81 0.84
CA PRO A 96 -9.42 -10.10 0.07
C PRO A 96 -9.99 -8.76 -0.38
N ALA A 97 -9.15 -7.72 -0.33
CA ALA A 97 -9.59 -6.38 -0.66
C ALA A 97 -10.33 -6.40 -2.00
N SER A 98 -11.57 -5.90 -1.97
CA SER A 98 -12.36 -5.81 -3.17
C SER A 98 -11.86 -4.65 -4.01
N ARG A 99 -11.64 -4.90 -5.30
CA ARG A 99 -11.46 -3.82 -6.28
C ARG A 99 -12.75 -3.03 -6.54
N ALA A 100 -13.89 -3.45 -5.96
CA ALA A 100 -15.14 -2.73 -6.11
C ALA A 100 -14.99 -1.28 -5.59
N GLY A 101 -15.27 -0.32 -6.46
CA GLY A 101 -15.11 1.11 -6.17
C GLY A 101 -13.70 1.66 -6.39
N LEU A 102 -12.76 0.85 -6.91
CA LEU A 102 -11.44 1.30 -7.37
C LEU A 102 -11.35 1.18 -8.90
N PRO A 103 -10.58 2.04 -9.60
CA PRO A 103 -10.39 1.94 -11.04
C PRO A 103 -9.73 0.63 -11.47
N GLU A 104 -10.07 0.15 -12.68
CA GLU A 104 -9.27 -0.89 -13.32
C GLU A 104 -7.89 -0.33 -13.70
N ARG A 105 -6.85 -1.16 -13.55
CA ARG A 105 -5.46 -0.81 -13.84
C ARG A 105 -5.06 -1.28 -15.24
#